data_AF-A0A6B1E4L9-F1
#
_entry.id   AF-A0A6B1E4L9-F1
#
_cell.length_a   1.000
_cell.length_b   1.000
_cell.length_c   1.000
_cell.angle_alpha   90.00
_cell.angle_beta   90.00
_cell.angle_gamma   90.00
#
_symmetry.space_group_name_H-M   'P 1'
#
loop_
_entity.id
_entity.type
_entity.pdbx_description
1 polymer ?
#
loop_
_entity_poly.entity_id
_entity_poly.type
_entity_poly.pdbx_seq_one_letter_code
_entity_poly.pdbx_strand_id
1 'polypeptide(L)'
;DLGRQWAGIDVAGKAIELTRVRLREELGLFANPIHRTDIPQRADMGKLPRPASHKKTLYGQQAGNCEGCGEHFQIQNLEVDHIIPRSKGGTDHIENLQLLCGSCNRIKGNRGMEYLRVKLQLR
;
A
#
# COMPACT_ATOMS: atom_id res chain seq x y z
N ASP A 1 4.62 18.53 6.96
CA ASP A 1 4.49 18.81 5.52
C ASP A 1 5.22 17.72 4.75
N LEU A 2 4.58 17.04 3.80
CA LEU A 2 5.12 15.81 3.19
C LEU A 2 6.06 16.05 1.99
N GLY A 3 6.36 17.32 1.66
CA GLY A 3 7.23 17.67 0.53
C GLY A 3 6.71 17.19 -0.83
N ARG A 4 5.43 16.85 -0.93
CA ARG A 4 4.83 16.32 -2.16
C ARG A 4 4.58 17.47 -3.13
N GLN A 5 5.13 17.37 -4.33
CA GLN A 5 4.89 18.32 -5.42
C GLN A 5 3.64 17.97 -6.25
N TRP A 6 3.01 16.81 -6.01
CA TRP A 6 1.92 16.28 -6.83
C TRP A 6 0.82 15.64 -5.97
N ALA A 7 -0.43 15.83 -6.39
CA ALA A 7 -1.61 15.14 -5.87
C ALA A 7 -2.34 14.47 -7.04
N GLY A 8 -2.63 13.17 -6.91
CA GLY A 8 -3.35 12.39 -7.93
C GLY A 8 -4.79 12.15 -7.52
N ILE A 9 -5.72 12.30 -8.46
CA ILE A 9 -7.16 11.99 -8.30
C ILE A 9 -7.57 11.17 -9.52
N ASP A 10 -8.20 10.01 -9.31
CA ASP A 10 -8.78 9.22 -10.39
C ASP A 10 -10.05 9.91 -10.90
N VAL A 11 -10.02 10.39 -12.14
CA VAL A 11 -11.14 11.08 -12.78
C VAL A 11 -11.49 10.42 -14.11
N ALA A 12 -12.78 10.21 -14.35
CA ALA A 12 -13.28 9.75 -15.64
C ALA A 12 -12.79 10.68 -16.76
N GLY A 13 -12.56 10.15 -17.97
CA GLY A 13 -11.95 10.91 -19.08
C GLY A 13 -12.59 12.29 -19.35
N LYS A 14 -13.92 12.38 -19.23
CA LYS A 14 -14.70 13.62 -19.40
C LYS A 14 -14.51 14.63 -18.27
N ALA A 15 -14.18 14.17 -17.07
CA ALA A 15 -13.93 15.03 -15.92
C ALA A 15 -12.59 15.79 -16.05
N ILE A 16 -11.62 15.27 -16.80
CA ILE A 16 -10.35 15.97 -17.08
C ILE A 16 -10.60 17.26 -17.86
N GLU A 17 -11.48 17.21 -18.86
CA GLU A 17 -11.81 18.37 -19.70
C GLU A 17 -12.46 19.48 -18.87
N LEU A 18 -13.46 19.13 -18.05
CA LEU A 18 -14.12 20.06 -17.13
C LEU A 18 -13.17 20.62 -16.07
N THR A 19 -12.28 19.78 -15.53
CA THR A 19 -11.26 20.21 -14.55
C THR A 19 -10.29 21.21 -15.17
N ARG A 20 -9.88 21.00 -16.43
CA ARG A 20 -8.99 21.93 -17.15
C ARG A 20 -9.64 23.30 -17.37
N VAL A 21 -10.93 23.32 -17.73
CA VAL A 21 -11.71 24.57 -17.88
C VAL A 21 -11.77 25.31 -16.55
N ARG A 22 -12.17 24.63 -15.47
CA ARG A 22 -12.30 25.23 -14.14
C ARG A 22 -10.99 25.77 -13.57
N LEU A 23 -9.90 25.00 -13.65
CA LEU A 23 -8.59 25.44 -13.16
C LEU A 23 -8.10 26.72 -13.86
N ARG A 24 -8.36 26.83 -15.17
CA ARG A 24 -7.98 27.99 -15.97
C ARG A 24 -8.87 29.20 -15.68
N GLU A 25 -10.18 29.03 -15.70
CA GLU A 25 -11.14 30.15 -15.66
C GLU A 25 -11.44 30.62 -14.24
N GLU A 26 -11.55 29.71 -13.26
CA GLU A 26 -11.97 30.05 -11.90
C GLU A 26 -10.79 30.33 -10.96
N LEU A 27 -9.63 29.71 -11.20
CA LEU A 27 -8.51 29.73 -10.24
C LEU A 27 -7.23 30.39 -10.77
N GLY A 28 -7.15 30.71 -12.07
CA GLY A 28 -5.94 31.27 -12.69
C GLY A 28 -4.69 30.39 -12.53
N LEU A 29 -4.89 29.12 -12.17
CA LEU A 29 -3.84 28.19 -11.75
C LEU A 29 -3.56 27.22 -12.90
N PHE A 30 -2.29 27.19 -13.31
CA PHE A 30 -1.67 26.27 -14.26
C PHE A 30 -2.09 26.44 -15.74
N ALA A 31 -1.24 27.11 -16.51
CA ALA A 31 -1.46 27.30 -17.94
C ALA A 31 -1.50 25.97 -18.74
N ASN A 32 -0.85 24.90 -18.28
CA ASN A 32 -0.70 23.65 -19.05
C ASN A 32 -0.65 22.39 -18.17
N PRO A 33 -1.78 21.83 -17.73
CA PRO A 33 -1.78 20.54 -17.02
C PRO A 33 -1.37 19.40 -17.97
N ILE A 34 -0.32 18.66 -17.59
CA ILE A 34 0.13 17.45 -18.30
C ILE A 34 -0.76 16.28 -17.87
N HIS A 35 -1.51 15.71 -18.81
CA HIS A 35 -2.26 14.48 -18.58
C HIS A 35 -1.34 13.28 -18.80
N ARG A 36 -1.18 12.46 -17.75
CA ARG A 36 -0.43 11.20 -17.78
C ARG A 36 -1.43 10.06 -17.63
N THR A 37 -1.35 9.07 -18.52
CA THR A 37 -2.17 7.84 -18.47
C THR A 37 -1.42 6.68 -17.86
N ASP A 38 -0.10 6.80 -17.72
CA ASP A 38 0.70 5.86 -16.96
C ASP A 38 0.38 5.97 -15.47
N ILE A 39 0.29 4.81 -14.83
CA ILE A 39 0.14 4.71 -13.38
C ILE A 39 1.38 5.35 -12.76
N PRO A 40 1.23 6.40 -11.92
CA PRO A 40 2.36 7.03 -11.26
C PRO A 40 3.15 5.98 -10.49
N GLN A 41 4.41 5.81 -10.86
CA GLN A 41 5.32 4.99 -10.07
C GLN A 41 5.97 5.86 -9.00
N ARG A 42 6.23 5.26 -7.84
CA ARG A 42 6.99 5.94 -6.79
C ARG A 42 8.37 6.31 -7.32
N ALA A 43 8.78 7.57 -7.13
CA ALA A 43 10.09 8.05 -7.57
C ALA A 43 11.20 7.74 -6.54
N ASP A 44 10.81 7.45 -5.31
CA ASP A 44 11.67 7.02 -4.20
C ASP A 44 12.06 5.53 -4.24
N MET A 45 11.86 4.88 -5.39
CA MET A 45 12.18 3.46 -5.67
C MET A 45 13.69 3.18 -5.78
N GLY A 46 14.50 3.87 -4.96
CA GLY A 46 15.89 3.49 -4.75
C GLY A 46 16.01 2.10 -4.12
N LYS A 47 17.22 1.73 -3.68
CA LYS A 47 17.43 0.43 -3.04
C LYS A 47 16.71 0.38 -1.68
N LEU A 48 15.53 -0.24 -1.65
CA LEU A 48 14.74 -0.39 -0.43
C LEU A 48 15.43 -1.35 0.56
N PRO A 49 15.26 -1.14 1.88
CA PRO A 49 15.72 -2.08 2.88
C PRO A 49 15.05 -3.44 2.71
N ARG A 50 15.73 -4.52 3.11
CA ARG A 50 15.15 -5.87 3.09
C ARG A 50 13.89 -5.91 3.96
N PRO A 51 12.76 -6.52 3.54
CA PRO A 51 11.52 -6.53 4.33
C PRO A 51 11.69 -6.93 5.80
N ALA A 52 12.54 -7.92 6.06
CA ALA A 52 12.85 -8.40 7.41
C ALA A 52 13.41 -7.31 8.35
N SER A 53 14.06 -6.25 7.86
CA SER A 53 14.57 -5.17 8.71
C SER A 53 13.45 -4.35 9.36
N HIS A 54 12.26 -4.33 8.77
CA HIS A 54 11.10 -3.59 9.28
C HIS A 54 10.38 -4.32 10.42
N LYS A 55 10.76 -5.57 10.73
CA LYS A 55 10.03 -6.43 11.68
C LYS A 55 9.79 -5.77 13.05
N LYS A 56 10.81 -5.13 13.63
CA LYS A 56 10.68 -4.44 14.93
C LYS A 56 9.74 -3.23 14.86
N THR A 57 9.85 -2.44 13.78
CA THR A 57 8.98 -1.27 13.56
C THR A 57 7.52 -1.70 13.41
N LEU A 58 7.27 -2.70 12.55
CA LEU A 58 5.93 -3.25 12.35
C LEU A 58 5.36 -3.86 13.63
N TYR A 59 6.20 -4.51 14.44
CA TYR A 59 5.78 -5.07 15.73
C TYR A 59 5.22 -4.00 16.68
N GLY A 60 5.93 -2.87 16.79
CA GLY A 60 5.46 -1.72 17.56
C GLY A 60 4.18 -1.10 16.99
N GLN A 61 4.09 -0.96 15.67
CA GLN A 61 2.92 -0.38 14.99
C GLN A 61 1.66 -1.23 15.13
N GLN A 62 1.80 -2.56 15.04
CA GLN A 62 0.69 -3.52 15.14
C GLN A 62 0.42 -3.97 16.58
N ALA A 63 1.10 -3.39 17.57
CA ALA A 63 1.01 -3.77 18.98
C ALA A 63 1.20 -5.30 19.20
N GLY A 64 2.07 -5.93 18.41
CA GLY A 64 2.32 -7.38 18.46
C GLY A 64 1.20 -8.27 17.94
N ASN A 65 0.17 -7.70 17.31
CA ASN A 65 -0.97 -8.44 16.79
C ASN A 65 -0.76 -8.88 15.34
N CYS A 66 -1.26 -10.07 15.00
CA CYS A 66 -1.32 -10.57 13.63
C CYS A 66 -2.42 -9.84 12.84
N GLU A 67 -2.11 -9.25 11.68
CA GLU A 67 -3.12 -8.59 10.81
C GLU A 67 -4.17 -9.56 10.23
N GLY A 68 -3.89 -10.87 10.29
CA GLY A 68 -4.81 -11.91 9.84
C GLY A 68 -5.88 -12.21 10.88
N CYS A 69 -5.45 -12.73 12.04
CA CYS A 69 -6.36 -13.26 13.06
C CYS A 69 -6.58 -12.32 14.25
N GLY A 70 -5.87 -11.19 14.35
CA GLY A 70 -6.00 -10.22 15.44
C GLY A 70 -5.31 -10.62 16.75
N GLU A 71 -4.95 -11.90 16.92
CA GLU A 71 -4.30 -12.40 18.13
C GLU A 71 -2.90 -11.82 18.34
N HIS A 72 -2.52 -11.66 19.62
CA HIS A 72 -1.21 -11.16 20.03
C HIS A 72 -0.15 -12.28 20.01
N PHE A 73 1.05 -11.96 19.49
CA PHE A 73 2.18 -12.88 19.44
C PHE A 73 3.48 -12.21 19.91
N GLN A 74 4.41 -13.04 20.39
CA GLN A 74 5.80 -12.62 20.57
C GLN A 74 6.42 -12.33 19.20
N ILE A 75 7.32 -11.35 19.12
CA ILE A 75 7.93 -10.90 17.85
C ILE A 75 8.56 -12.05 17.04
N GLN A 76 9.12 -13.07 17.71
CA GLN A 76 9.71 -14.24 17.06
C GLN A 76 8.70 -15.13 16.34
N ASN A 77 7.42 -15.10 16.76
CA ASN A 77 6.33 -15.91 16.21
C ASN A 77 5.54 -15.21 15.09
N LEU A 78 5.95 -13.99 14.75
CA LEU A 78 5.41 -13.22 13.63
C LEU A 78 6.39 -13.24 12.45
N GLU A 79 5.85 -13.16 11.24
CA GLU A 79 6.59 -13.14 9.98
C GLU A 79 6.24 -11.86 9.22
N VAL A 80 7.24 -11.24 8.59
CA VAL A 80 7.00 -10.10 7.70
C VAL A 80 6.40 -10.62 6.40
N ASP A 81 5.22 -10.11 6.04
CA ASP A 81 4.45 -10.47 4.85
C ASP A 81 4.13 -9.22 4.04
N HIS A 82 3.91 -9.40 2.74
CA HIS A 82 3.50 -8.33 1.83
C HIS A 82 1.97 -8.28 1.73
N ILE A 83 1.35 -7.13 2.04
CA ILE A 83 -0.12 -6.93 1.95
C ILE A 83 -0.60 -7.28 0.54
N ILE A 84 -0.01 -6.63 -0.47
CA ILE A 84 -0.09 -7.03 -1.88
C ILE A 84 1.09 -7.99 -2.13
N PRO A 85 0.85 -9.25 -2.53
CA PRO A 85 1.93 -10.20 -2.81
C PRO A 85 2.92 -9.70 -3.86
N ARG A 86 4.21 -10.02 -3.71
CA ARG A 86 5.25 -9.68 -4.71
C ARG A 86 4.92 -10.17 -6.12
N SER A 87 4.34 -11.37 -6.24
CA SER A 87 3.90 -11.92 -7.52
C SER A 87 2.75 -11.14 -8.19
N LYS A 88 2.14 -10.18 -7.48
CA LYS A 88 1.08 -9.29 -7.95
C LYS A 88 1.53 -7.82 -7.98
N GLY A 89 2.84 -7.56 -7.98
CA GLY A 89 3.39 -6.20 -8.04
C GLY A 89 3.55 -5.49 -6.70
N GLY A 90 3.41 -6.21 -5.58
CA GLY A 90 3.66 -5.64 -4.25
C GLY A 90 5.11 -5.21 -4.04
N THR A 91 5.29 -4.00 -3.50
CA THR A 91 6.62 -3.41 -3.25
C THR A 91 7.18 -3.77 -1.86
N ASP A 92 8.48 -3.56 -1.65
CA ASP A 92 9.16 -3.77 -0.35
C ASP A 92 9.10 -2.55 0.58
N HIS A 93 8.38 -1.47 0.21
CA HIS A 93 8.21 -0.35 1.12
C HIS A 93 7.35 -0.77 2.32
N ILE A 94 7.64 -0.17 3.47
CA ILE A 94 7.00 -0.51 4.74
C ILE A 94 5.47 -0.43 4.68
N GLU A 95 4.88 0.45 3.87
CA GLU A 95 3.42 0.58 3.76
C GLU A 95 2.75 -0.62 3.08
N ASN A 96 3.52 -1.46 2.37
CA ASN A 96 3.05 -2.73 1.82
C ASN A 96 3.51 -3.94 2.66
N LEU A 97 4.15 -3.72 3.81
CA LEU A 97 4.57 -4.77 4.72
C LEU A 97 3.68 -4.81 5.95
N GLN A 98 3.48 -6.02 6.48
CA GLN A 98 2.71 -6.28 7.70
C GLN A 98 3.31 -7.49 8.43
N LEU A 99 2.88 -7.74 9.66
CA LEU A 99 3.16 -8.98 10.39
C LEU A 99 1.95 -9.91 10.40
N LEU A 100 2.22 -11.17 10.08
CA LEU A 100 1.28 -12.28 10.22
C LEU A 100 1.89 -13.38 11.09
N CYS A 101 1.05 -14.11 11.83
CA CYS A 101 1.49 -15.37 12.44
C CYS A 101 1.73 -16.43 11.34
N GLY A 102 2.57 -17.43 11.62
CA GLY A 102 2.94 -18.44 10.61
C GLY A 102 1.74 -19.20 10.00
N SER A 103 0.65 -19.39 10.78
CA SER A 103 -0.59 -19.99 10.28
C SER A 103 -1.30 -19.09 9.26
N CYS A 104 -1.53 -17.83 9.62
CA CYS A 104 -2.15 -16.85 8.73
C CYS A 104 -1.32 -16.62 7.47
N ASN A 105 0.00 -16.49 7.61
CA ASN A 105 0.91 -16.28 6.49
C ASN A 105 0.84 -17.45 5.49
N ARG A 106 0.83 -18.69 6.00
CA ARG A 106 0.70 -19.91 5.18
C ARG A 106 -0.63 -20.00 4.44
N ILE A 107 -1.74 -19.63 5.10
CA ILE A 107 -3.07 -19.61 4.48
C ILE A 107 -3.11 -18.56 3.36
N LYS A 108 -2.63 -17.34 3.63
CA LYS A 108 -2.62 -16.23 2.66
C LYS A 108 -1.81 -16.58 1.41
N GLY A 109 -0.59 -17.07 1.59
CA GLY A 109 0.34 -17.35 0.49
C GLY A 109 0.46 -16.15 -0.46
N ASN A 110 0.30 -16.41 -1.76
CA ASN A 110 0.38 -15.41 -2.83
C ASN A 110 -0.99 -14.79 -3.23
N ARG A 111 -2.05 -14.98 -2.45
CA ARG A 111 -3.42 -14.61 -2.87
C ARG A 111 -3.83 -13.21 -2.42
N GLY A 112 -3.41 -12.77 -1.22
CA GLY A 112 -3.73 -11.45 -0.65
C GLY A 112 -4.58 -11.53 0.63
N MET A 113 -4.72 -10.41 1.33
CA MET A 113 -5.46 -10.37 2.62
C MET A 113 -6.93 -10.72 2.50
N GLU A 114 -7.57 -10.38 1.39
CA GLU A 114 -8.97 -10.73 1.15
C GLU A 114 -9.21 -12.24 1.21
N TYR A 115 -8.35 -13.01 0.55
CA TYR A 115 -8.40 -14.47 0.62
C TYR A 115 -8.22 -14.99 2.05
N LEU A 116 -7.28 -14.41 2.80
CA LEU A 116 -7.02 -14.81 4.18
C LEU A 116 -8.25 -14.57 5.06
N ARG A 117 -8.85 -13.38 4.98
CA ARG A 117 -10.03 -13.01 5.79
C ARG A 117 -11.20 -13.95 5.54
N VAL A 118 -11.51 -14.23 4.28
CA VAL A 118 -12.55 -15.22 3.92
C VAL A 118 -12.23 -16.60 4.51
N LYS A 119 -10.96 -17.04 4.42
CA LYS A 119 -10.56 -18.35 4.96
C LYS A 119 -10.59 -18.44 6.48
N LEU A 120 -10.42 -17.34 7.20
CA LEU A 120 -10.52 -17.30 8.65
C LEU A 120 -11.98 -17.26 9.12
N GLN A 121 -12.89 -16.64 8.37
CA GLN A 121 -14.33 -16.61 8.69
C GLN A 121 -15.03 -17.96 8.47
N LEU A 122 -14.47 -18.82 7.63
CA LEU A 122 -14.99 -20.17 7.35
C LEU A 122 -14.47 -21.23 8.33
N ARG A 123 -13.89 -20.82 9.46
CA ARG A 123 -13.34 -21.71 10.48
C ARG A 123 -14.14 -21.64 11.78
#